data_AF-A0AA86R370-F1
#
_entry.id   AF-A0AA86R370-F1
#
_cell.length_a   1.000
_cell.length_b   1.000
_cell.length_c   1.000
_cell.angle_alpha   90.00
_cell.angle_beta   90.00
_cell.angle_gamma   90.00
#
_symmetry.space_group_name_H-M   'P 1'
#
loop_
_entity.id
_entity.type
_entity.pdbx_description
1 polymer ?
#
loop_
_entity_poly.entity_id
_entity_poly.type
_entity_poly.pdbx_seq_one_letter_code
_entity_poly.pdbx_strand_id
1 'polypeptide(L)'
;MKLNLPSQEKKNTSDTNQSEAPEIPNSLSEYDKSMIKKYQNQINDGALSIYRNPDLKSLNFMNTLKINQLQLKECKHIIPQLESSTIKKLKIMQCDIQSVKDFQLENLEVLIIGNLYDTLKSNTLVQEIHRFKKLKELILQKCITDFIPLSQMTELTKLQWWALEMLF
;
A
#
# COMPACT_ATOMS: atom_id res chain seq x y z
N MET A 1 -57.54 16.78 -33.79
CA MET A 1 -56.45 17.62 -33.25
C MET A 1 -55.17 16.81 -33.22
N LYS A 2 -54.15 17.20 -33.98
CA LYS A 2 -52.83 16.56 -34.01
C LYS A 2 -51.96 17.21 -32.94
N LEU A 3 -51.47 16.42 -31.98
CA LEU A 3 -50.52 16.86 -30.95
C LEU A 3 -49.10 16.60 -31.45
N ASN A 4 -48.36 17.66 -31.74
CA ASN A 4 -46.93 17.62 -31.99
C ASN A 4 -46.21 17.33 -30.68
N LEU A 5 -45.50 16.20 -30.59
CA LEU A 5 -44.49 15.99 -29.56
C LEU A 5 -43.15 16.58 -30.03
N PRO A 6 -42.43 17.34 -29.20
CA PRO A 6 -41.10 17.83 -29.53
C PRO A 6 -40.07 16.70 -29.50
N SER A 7 -39.28 16.62 -30.58
CA SER A 7 -38.13 15.75 -30.75
C SER A 7 -37.13 15.92 -29.60
N GLN A 8 -36.85 14.83 -28.87
CA GLN A 8 -35.68 14.79 -27.99
C GLN A 8 -34.43 14.56 -28.85
N GLU A 9 -33.66 15.62 -29.05
CA GLU A 9 -32.29 15.54 -29.54
C GLU A 9 -31.46 14.71 -28.57
N LYS A 10 -30.90 13.61 -29.07
CA LYS A 10 -29.83 12.86 -28.43
C LYS A 10 -28.60 13.76 -28.28
N LYS A 11 -28.35 14.26 -27.08
CA LYS A 11 -27.03 14.78 -26.71
C LYS A 11 -26.16 13.61 -26.28
N ASN A 12 -25.40 13.06 -27.22
CA ASN A 12 -24.22 12.25 -26.92
C ASN A 12 -23.16 13.16 -26.30
N THR A 13 -23.13 13.27 -24.97
CA THR A 13 -21.93 13.73 -24.26
C THR A 13 -21.10 12.51 -23.93
N SER A 14 -20.26 12.13 -24.88
CA SER A 14 -19.11 11.27 -24.63
C SER A 14 -18.08 12.06 -23.84
N ASP A 15 -18.31 12.21 -22.53
CA ASP A 15 -17.28 12.68 -21.60
C ASP A 15 -16.24 11.57 -21.46
N THR A 16 -15.32 11.57 -22.42
CA THR A 16 -14.09 10.82 -22.34
C THR A 16 -13.24 11.54 -21.31
N ASN A 17 -13.37 11.15 -20.03
CA ASN A 17 -12.37 11.46 -19.01
C ASN A 17 -11.05 10.84 -19.48
N GLN A 18 -10.28 11.60 -20.26
CA GLN A 18 -8.88 11.32 -20.49
C GLN A 18 -8.19 11.57 -19.15
N SER A 19 -8.05 10.49 -18.39
CA SER A 19 -7.17 10.44 -17.24
C SER A 19 -5.76 10.75 -17.77
N GLU A 20 -5.30 11.97 -17.56
CA GLU A 20 -3.93 12.38 -17.93
C GLU A 20 -2.95 11.40 -17.29
N ALA A 21 -2.17 10.72 -18.13
CA ALA A 21 -1.13 9.83 -17.67
C ALA A 21 -0.11 10.63 -16.85
N PRO A 22 0.37 10.11 -15.71
CA PRO A 22 1.30 10.84 -14.86
C PRO A 22 2.57 11.19 -15.65
N GLU A 23 2.97 12.46 -15.63
CA GLU A 23 4.25 12.89 -16.20
C GLU A 23 5.40 12.16 -15.49
N ILE A 24 6.18 11.40 -16.24
CA ILE A 24 7.27 10.58 -15.71
C ILE A 24 8.56 11.42 -15.72
N PRO A 25 9.15 11.74 -14.56
CA PRO A 25 10.38 12.52 -14.51
C PRO A 25 11.53 11.83 -15.25
N ASN A 26 12.30 12.61 -16.03
CA ASN A 26 13.45 12.09 -16.76
C ASN A 26 14.57 11.56 -15.85
N SER A 27 14.64 12.05 -14.60
CA SER A 27 15.60 11.66 -13.57
C SER A 27 15.37 10.26 -12.97
N LEU A 28 14.22 9.63 -13.25
CA LEU A 28 13.94 8.27 -12.76
C LEU A 28 14.79 7.21 -13.46
N SER A 29 15.15 6.18 -12.70
CA SER A 29 15.82 5.00 -13.23
C SER A 29 14.96 4.30 -14.30
N GLU A 30 15.58 3.56 -15.22
CA GLU A 30 14.84 2.76 -16.21
C GLU A 30 13.91 1.75 -15.55
N TYR A 31 14.31 1.21 -14.40
CA TYR A 31 13.49 0.33 -13.59
C TYR A 31 12.22 1.05 -13.09
N ASP A 32 12.35 2.22 -12.48
CA ASP A 32 11.20 2.99 -11.98
C ASP A 32 10.26 3.38 -13.12
N LYS A 33 10.81 3.81 -14.27
CA LYS A 33 10.02 4.10 -15.48
C LYS A 33 9.23 2.87 -15.96
N SER A 34 9.84 1.68 -15.92
CA SER A 34 9.17 0.43 -16.26
C SER A 34 8.06 0.07 -15.27
N MET A 35 8.29 0.24 -13.96
CA MET A 35 7.28 -0.01 -12.94
C MET A 35 6.11 0.97 -13.03
N ILE A 36 6.37 2.25 -13.32
CA ILE A 36 5.32 3.25 -13.57
C ILE A 36 4.43 2.79 -14.72
N LYS A 37 5.02 2.45 -15.87
CA LYS A 37 4.27 1.95 -17.02
C LYS A 37 3.45 0.70 -16.68
N LYS A 38 4.00 -0.19 -15.87
CA LYS A 38 3.33 -1.44 -15.44
C LYS A 38 2.12 -1.18 -14.53
N TYR A 39 2.24 -0.24 -13.58
CA TYR A 39 1.27 -0.06 -12.50
C TYR A 39 0.36 1.17 -12.64
N GLN A 40 0.67 2.15 -13.48
CA GLN A 40 -0.13 3.38 -13.60
C GLN A 40 -1.62 3.11 -13.89
N ASN A 41 -1.91 2.10 -14.72
CA ASN A 41 -3.28 1.74 -15.09
C ASN A 41 -3.97 0.83 -14.05
N GLN A 42 -3.25 0.41 -13.01
CA GLN A 42 -3.78 -0.42 -11.92
C GLN A 42 -4.15 0.42 -10.69
N ILE A 43 -3.82 1.72 -10.71
CA ILE A 43 -4.14 2.62 -9.61
C ILE A 43 -5.59 3.03 -9.71
N ASN A 44 -6.34 2.75 -8.66
CA ASN A 44 -7.71 3.21 -8.51
C ASN A 44 -7.82 4.00 -7.21
N ASP A 45 -8.20 5.27 -7.30
CA ASP A 45 -8.33 6.18 -6.14
C ASP A 45 -7.08 6.23 -5.24
N GLY A 46 -5.90 6.25 -5.86
CA GLY A 46 -4.61 6.25 -5.15
C GLY A 46 -4.22 4.90 -4.51
N ALA A 47 -5.02 3.85 -4.68
CA ALA A 47 -4.72 2.52 -4.19
C ALA A 47 -3.97 1.68 -5.23
N LEU A 48 -2.89 1.02 -4.81
CA LEU A 48 -2.15 0.06 -5.61
C LEU A 48 -2.00 -1.27 -4.86
N SER A 49 -2.29 -2.38 -5.54
CA SER A 49 -2.01 -3.73 -5.07
C SER A 49 -0.93 -4.39 -5.91
N ILE A 50 0.19 -4.73 -5.30
CA ILE A 50 1.27 -5.49 -5.92
C ILE A 50 1.19 -6.94 -5.41
N TYR A 51 0.95 -7.85 -6.34
CA TYR A 51 0.87 -9.29 -6.08
C TYR A 51 1.98 -10.03 -6.79
N ARG A 52 2.69 -10.93 -6.09
CA ARG A 52 3.71 -11.84 -6.65
C ARG A 52 4.64 -11.15 -7.66
N ASN A 53 5.34 -10.10 -7.24
CA ASN A 53 6.36 -9.48 -8.08
C ASN A 53 7.76 -9.93 -7.62
N PRO A 54 8.36 -10.95 -8.27
CA PRO A 54 9.70 -11.43 -7.91
C PRO A 54 10.81 -10.42 -8.26
N ASP A 55 10.56 -9.52 -9.21
CA ASP A 55 11.50 -8.49 -9.65
C ASP A 55 11.31 -7.16 -8.91
N LEU A 56 10.63 -7.18 -7.76
CA LEU A 56 10.40 -5.98 -6.95
C LEU A 56 11.69 -5.60 -6.19
N LYS A 57 12.46 -4.69 -6.78
CA LYS A 57 13.76 -4.25 -6.25
C LYS A 57 13.70 -2.92 -5.52
N SER A 58 12.78 -2.03 -5.90
CA SER A 58 12.54 -0.74 -5.25
C SER A 58 11.07 -0.33 -5.38
N LEU A 59 10.64 0.63 -4.56
CA LEU A 59 9.30 1.23 -4.61
C LEU A 59 9.37 2.76 -4.76
N ASN A 60 10.45 3.29 -5.33
CA ASN A 60 10.67 4.75 -5.43
C ASN A 60 9.68 5.45 -6.36
N PHE A 61 9.05 4.71 -7.27
CA PHE A 61 8.03 5.22 -8.18
C PHE A 61 6.69 5.58 -7.49
N MET A 62 6.50 5.26 -6.21
CA MET A 62 5.24 5.47 -5.49
C MET A 62 4.82 6.94 -5.42
N ASN A 63 5.78 7.85 -5.24
CA ASN A 63 5.51 9.29 -5.15
C ASN A 63 5.04 9.86 -6.48
N THR A 64 5.65 9.45 -7.60
CA THR A 64 5.24 9.85 -8.96
C THR A 64 3.80 9.45 -9.25
N LEU A 65 3.42 8.25 -8.79
CA LEU A 65 2.09 7.70 -8.96
C LEU A 65 1.07 8.18 -7.92
N LYS A 66 1.48 9.06 -6.99
CA LYS A 66 0.64 9.62 -5.92
C LYS A 66 -0.16 8.55 -5.14
N ILE A 67 0.49 7.42 -4.86
CA ILE A 67 -0.15 6.29 -4.18
C ILE A 67 -0.34 6.63 -2.70
N ASN A 68 -1.58 6.53 -2.21
CA ASN A 68 -1.93 6.78 -0.82
C ASN A 68 -2.24 5.49 -0.03
N GLN A 69 -2.55 4.40 -0.74
CA GLN A 69 -2.83 3.09 -0.17
C GLN A 69 -2.04 2.01 -0.93
N LEU A 70 -1.14 1.33 -0.24
CA LEU A 70 -0.32 0.28 -0.83
C LEU A 70 -0.65 -1.08 -0.21
N GLN A 71 -0.94 -2.06 -1.04
CA GLN A 71 -1.03 -3.46 -0.63
C GLN A 71 0.07 -4.28 -1.31
N LEU A 72 0.88 -4.96 -0.50
CA LEU A 72 1.89 -5.92 -0.94
C LEU A 72 1.43 -7.32 -0.53
N LYS A 73 1.40 -8.25 -1.49
CA LYS A 73 0.98 -9.62 -1.24
C LYS A 73 1.87 -10.65 -1.93
N GLU A 74 2.25 -11.70 -1.19
CA GLU A 74 3.00 -12.86 -1.71
C GLU A 74 4.31 -12.46 -2.41
N CYS A 75 5.08 -11.56 -1.78
CA CYS A 75 6.34 -11.09 -2.31
C CYS A 75 7.51 -11.78 -1.57
N LYS A 76 8.39 -12.45 -2.32
CA LYS A 76 9.37 -13.40 -1.75
C LYS A 76 10.68 -12.77 -1.26
N HIS A 77 10.95 -11.50 -1.56
CA HIS A 77 12.16 -10.78 -1.12
C HIS A 77 11.89 -9.28 -0.96
N ILE A 78 11.10 -8.90 0.05
CA ILE A 78 10.88 -7.48 0.30
C ILE A 78 11.96 -6.96 1.25
N ILE A 79 13.04 -6.42 0.69
CA ILE A 79 13.79 -5.31 1.29
C ILE A 79 13.95 -4.14 0.28
N PRO A 80 12.89 -3.71 -0.44
CA PRO A 80 12.96 -2.45 -1.16
C PRO A 80 12.92 -1.34 -0.11
N GLN A 81 13.91 -0.45 -0.17
CA GLN A 81 13.76 0.88 0.38
C GLN A 81 12.43 1.46 -0.14
N LEU A 82 11.55 1.83 0.80
CA LEU A 82 10.24 2.39 0.49
C LEU A 82 10.19 3.78 1.10
N GLU A 83 10.33 4.79 0.25
CA GLU A 83 10.24 6.18 0.64
C GLU A 83 9.01 6.80 0.01
N SER A 84 8.07 7.23 0.85
CA SER A 84 6.88 7.91 0.35
C SER A 84 6.26 8.83 1.38
N SER A 85 5.99 10.07 0.94
CA SER A 85 5.25 11.06 1.71
C SER A 85 3.74 10.96 1.48
N THR A 86 3.26 10.18 0.50
CA THR A 86 1.83 10.09 0.14
C THR A 86 1.14 8.89 0.76
N ILE A 87 1.86 7.80 1.05
CA ILE A 87 1.28 6.58 1.60
C ILE A 87 0.78 6.81 3.04
N LYS A 88 -0.53 6.68 3.22
CA LYS A 88 -1.21 6.72 4.52
C LYS A 88 -1.62 5.34 5.03
N LYS A 89 -1.75 4.38 4.12
CA LYS A 89 -2.13 3.00 4.45
C LYS A 89 -1.22 2.00 3.77
N LEU A 90 -0.66 1.10 4.56
CA LEU A 90 0.18 0.00 4.08
C LEU A 90 -0.39 -1.32 4.57
N LYS A 91 -0.63 -2.24 3.64
CA LYS A 91 -1.02 -3.61 3.94
C LYS A 91 0.01 -4.58 3.38
N ILE A 92 0.51 -5.46 4.22
CA ILE A 92 1.54 -6.44 3.87
C ILE A 92 1.04 -7.82 4.26
N MET A 93 0.90 -8.70 3.28
CA MET A 93 0.36 -10.05 3.50
C MET A 93 1.27 -11.10 2.86
N GLN A 94 1.68 -12.13 3.60
CA GLN A 94 2.46 -13.24 3.05
C GLN A 94 3.74 -12.79 2.33
N CYS A 95 4.33 -11.70 2.79
CA CYS A 95 5.58 -11.19 2.26
C CYS A 95 6.73 -11.63 3.17
N ASP A 96 7.89 -11.90 2.58
CA ASP A 96 9.11 -12.09 3.34
C ASP A 96 9.75 -10.72 3.60
N ILE A 97 9.36 -10.09 4.72
CA ILE A 97 9.94 -8.83 5.21
C ILE A 97 10.74 -9.14 6.47
N GLN A 98 12.01 -8.76 6.46
CA GLN A 98 12.89 -8.94 7.60
C GLN A 98 12.86 -7.75 8.57
N SER A 99 12.66 -6.55 8.04
CA SER A 99 12.69 -5.30 8.80
C SER A 99 11.86 -4.23 8.09
N VAL A 100 11.32 -3.30 8.87
CA VAL A 100 10.67 -2.08 8.36
C VAL A 100 11.56 -0.84 8.56
N LYS A 101 12.83 -1.00 8.94
CA LYS A 101 13.79 0.11 9.11
C LYS A 101 13.98 0.94 7.85
N ASP A 102 13.90 0.29 6.69
CA ASP A 102 14.10 0.92 5.38
C ASP A 102 12.80 1.54 4.81
N PHE A 103 11.72 1.53 5.59
CA PHE A 103 10.46 2.18 5.21
C PHE A 103 10.41 3.59 5.80
N GLN A 104 10.59 4.58 4.94
CA GLN A 104 10.46 6.00 5.25
C GLN A 104 9.06 6.46 4.84
N LEU A 105 8.10 6.17 5.71
CA LEU A 105 6.67 6.46 5.51
C LEU A 105 6.17 7.41 6.60
N GLU A 106 6.56 8.68 6.51
CA GLU A 106 6.33 9.69 7.55
C GLU A 106 4.84 9.95 7.84
N ASN A 107 3.97 9.67 6.86
CA ASN A 107 2.53 9.91 6.93
C ASN A 107 1.70 8.62 7.07
N LEU A 108 2.34 7.49 7.42
CA LEU A 108 1.63 6.24 7.59
C LEU A 108 0.69 6.29 8.81
N GLU A 109 -0.61 6.18 8.56
CA GLU A 109 -1.67 6.20 9.57
C GLU A 109 -2.22 4.80 9.86
N VAL A 110 -2.22 3.90 8.87
CA VAL A 110 -2.78 2.55 8.99
C VAL A 110 -1.77 1.51 8.50
N LEU A 111 -1.46 0.55 9.36
CA LEU A 111 -0.56 -0.55 9.06
C LEU A 111 -1.25 -1.89 9.32
N ILE A 112 -1.30 -2.72 8.28
CA ILE A 112 -1.85 -4.07 8.36
C ILE A 112 -0.76 -5.03 7.96
N ILE A 113 -0.45 -5.97 8.85
CA ILE A 113 0.57 -6.99 8.62
C ILE A 113 -0.04 -8.34 8.90
N GLY A 114 0.15 -9.29 7.99
CA GLY A 114 -0.32 -10.62 8.29
C GLY A 114 0.29 -11.77 7.52
N ASN A 115 0.14 -12.94 8.14
CA ASN A 115 0.61 -14.22 7.65
C ASN A 115 2.11 -14.19 7.30
N LEU A 116 2.90 -13.64 8.22
CA LEU A 116 4.35 -13.73 8.18
C LEU A 116 4.74 -15.12 8.68
N TYR A 117 5.25 -15.98 7.79
CA TYR A 117 5.48 -17.40 8.05
C TYR A 117 6.59 -17.71 9.07
N ASP A 118 7.25 -16.68 9.61
CA ASP A 118 8.43 -16.78 10.47
C ASP A 118 8.24 -15.91 11.72
N THR A 119 8.25 -16.55 12.89
CA THR A 119 8.06 -15.93 14.20
C THR A 119 9.18 -14.94 14.56
N LEU A 120 10.44 -15.23 14.18
CA LEU A 120 11.58 -14.35 14.42
C LEU A 120 11.48 -13.07 13.58
N LYS A 121 11.07 -13.22 12.32
CA LYS A 121 10.82 -12.08 11.43
C LYS A 121 9.61 -11.27 11.90
N SER A 122 8.56 -11.94 12.36
CA SER A 122 7.38 -11.28 12.94
C SER A 122 7.75 -10.43 14.16
N ASN A 123 8.53 -10.97 15.09
CA ASN A 123 8.98 -10.25 16.28
C ASN A 123 9.86 -9.04 15.93
N THR A 124 10.86 -9.22 15.07
CA THR A 124 11.73 -8.12 14.62
C THR A 124 10.91 -7.00 13.99
N LEU A 125 9.98 -7.36 13.12
CA LEU A 125 9.16 -6.40 12.40
C LEU A 125 8.26 -5.61 13.36
N VAL A 126 7.54 -6.30 14.25
CA VAL A 126 6.63 -5.67 15.22
C VAL A 126 7.37 -4.72 16.15
N GLN A 127 8.57 -5.10 16.58
CA GLN A 127 9.41 -4.25 17.42
C GLN A 127 9.82 -2.94 16.72
N GLU A 128 9.84 -2.88 15.40
CA GLU A 128 10.24 -1.69 14.63
C GLU A 128 9.07 -0.77 14.24
N ILE A 129 7.81 -1.20 14.43
CA ILE A 129 6.61 -0.44 14.05
C ILE A 129 6.51 0.91 14.78
N HIS A 130 7.11 1.06 15.96
CA HIS A 130 7.18 2.33 16.71
C HIS A 130 7.85 3.47 15.93
N ARG A 131 8.54 3.17 14.82
CA ARG A 131 9.14 4.16 13.93
C ARG A 131 8.08 4.99 13.20
N PHE A 132 6.89 4.42 12.97
CA PHE A 132 5.79 5.12 12.31
C PHE A 132 5.05 6.00 13.33
N LYS A 133 5.52 7.24 13.49
CA LYS A 133 5.05 8.16 14.55
C LYS A 133 3.59 8.59 14.41
N LYS A 134 3.06 8.61 13.18
CA LYS A 134 1.66 8.98 12.90
C LYS A 134 0.70 7.79 12.82
N LEU A 135 1.15 6.60 13.25
CA LEU A 135 0.35 5.39 13.13
C LEU A 135 -0.83 5.43 14.11
N LYS A 136 -2.04 5.43 13.55
CA LYS A 136 -3.31 5.47 14.29
C LYS A 136 -3.94 4.09 14.42
N GLU A 137 -3.76 3.24 13.42
CA GLU A 137 -4.33 1.88 13.39
C GLU A 137 -3.26 0.84 13.05
N LEU A 138 -3.13 -0.15 13.93
CA LEU A 138 -2.29 -1.33 13.73
C LEU A 138 -3.14 -2.60 13.75
N ILE A 139 -3.04 -3.40 12.68
CA ILE A 139 -3.68 -4.71 12.59
C ILE A 139 -2.60 -5.77 12.34
N LEU A 140 -2.49 -6.72 13.26
CA LEU A 140 -1.58 -7.87 13.19
C LEU A 140 -2.39 -9.16 13.03
N GLN A 141 -2.40 -9.73 11.83
CA GLN A 141 -3.18 -10.92 11.49
C GLN A 141 -2.27 -12.13 11.40
N LYS A 142 -2.50 -13.19 12.19
CA LYS A 142 -1.66 -14.40 12.12
C LYS A 142 -0.18 -14.06 12.33
N CYS A 143 0.10 -13.10 13.21
CA CYS A 143 1.44 -12.71 13.62
C CYS A 143 1.67 -13.21 15.05
N ILE A 144 2.79 -13.89 15.26
CA ILE A 144 3.26 -14.26 16.59
C ILE A 144 4.24 -13.19 17.02
N THR A 145 3.96 -12.55 18.15
CA THR A 145 4.88 -11.59 18.75
C THR A 145 4.76 -11.59 20.26
N ASP A 146 5.89 -11.46 20.94
CA ASP A 146 5.95 -11.43 22.40
C ASP A 146 5.76 -10.01 22.96
N PHE A 147 5.92 -8.98 22.12
CA PHE A 147 5.94 -7.59 22.56
C PHE A 147 5.55 -6.61 21.46
N ILE A 148 4.67 -5.66 21.80
CA ILE A 148 4.33 -4.51 20.96
C ILE A 148 4.77 -3.23 21.72
N PRO A 149 5.60 -2.34 21.13
CA PRO A 149 6.15 -1.16 21.79
C PRO A 149 5.14 0.00 21.98
N LEU A 150 3.99 -0.27 22.61
CA LEU A 150 2.86 0.66 22.72
C LEU A 150 3.22 2.01 23.37
N SER A 151 4.15 2.01 24.32
CA SER A 151 4.61 3.24 24.99
C SER A 151 5.29 4.25 24.05
N GLN A 152 5.72 3.80 22.87
CA GLN A 152 6.38 4.62 21.86
C GLN A 152 5.42 5.02 20.71
N MET A 153 4.16 4.58 20.77
CA MET A 153 3.15 4.73 19.72
C MET A 153 2.03 5.67 20.18
N THR A 154 2.37 6.95 20.35
CA THR A 154 1.50 7.95 21.00
C THR A 154 0.20 8.28 20.24
N GLU A 155 0.18 8.08 18.92
CA GLU A 155 -1.00 8.34 18.09
C GLU A 155 -1.89 7.10 17.87
N LEU A 156 -1.49 5.94 18.38
CA LEU A 156 -2.21 4.68 18.17
C LEU A 156 -3.54 4.71 18.92
N THR A 157 -4.64 4.66 18.17
CA THR A 157 -6.00 4.64 18.71
C THR A 157 -6.69 3.29 18.53
N LYS A 158 -6.21 2.48 17.59
CA LYS A 158 -6.76 1.15 17.31
C LYS A 158 -5.66 0.12 17.16
N LEU A 159 -5.76 -0.94 17.96
CA LEU A 159 -4.94 -2.14 17.86
C LEU A 159 -5.85 -3.34 17.69
N GLN A 160 -5.60 -4.13 16.64
CA GLN A 160 -6.21 -5.45 16.49
C GLN A 160 -5.11 -6.48 16.31
N TRP A 161 -5.17 -7.55 17.10
CA TRP A 161 -4.18 -8.61 17.06
C TRP A 161 -4.85 -9.95 17.30
N TRP A 162 -4.56 -10.90 16.44
CA TRP A 162 -4.87 -12.31 16.67
C TRP A 162 -3.73 -13.18 16.15
N ALA A 163 -3.20 -14.02 17.03
CA ALA A 163 -2.37 -15.14 16.64
C ALA A 163 -3.26 -16.21 15.97
N LEU A 164 -2.66 -17.07 15.14
CA LEU A 164 -3.38 -18.17 14.49
C LEU A 164 -4.23 -18.93 15.52
N GLU A 165 -5.51 -19.16 15.22
CA GLU A 165 -6.26 -20.21 15.91
C GLU A 165 -5.58 -21.53 15.56
N MET A 166 -4.94 -22.16 16.55
CA MET A 166 -4.59 -23.57 16.42
C MET A 166 -5.91 -24.34 16.39
N LEU A 167 -6.36 -24.67 15.18
CA LEU A 167 -7.35 -25.73 15.00
C LEU A 167 -6.68 -27.02 15.47
N PHE A 168 -7.00 -27.43 16.69
CA PHE A 168 -6.71 -28.77 17.21
C PHE A 168 -7.53 -29.82 16.48
#